data_AF-A0A077X4W9-F1
#
_entry.id   AF-A0A077X4W9-F1
#
_cell.length_a   1.000
_cell.length_b   1.000
_cell.length_c   1.000
_cell.angle_alpha   90.00
_cell.angle_beta   90.00
_cell.angle_gamma   90.00
#
_symmetry.space_group_name_H-M   'P 1'
#
loop_
_entity.id
_entity.type
_entity.pdbx_description
1 polymer ?
#
loop_
_entity_poly.entity_id
_entity_poly.type
_entity_poly.pdbx_seq_one_letter_code
_entity_poly.pdbx_strand_id
1 'polypeptide(L)'
;MFSFIRRTATEVAESSAKALRMEGLQGWRKELPMVQLNTKADLDHWAIGSDKDIGGFSTASLDITPEGTGRFHGNISLELPADRNIEQSGYAAIRSKARESSMFGTPCWDTSLFRYLALRVRGDQRKYFVNIQTDSVIQTDLYQHRLFLRTPGQWETVLIPFRDFVLTNNGMIQEDEVEMFREKVKTVGLSLTDRQEGPFSIEIDWIKAMNTEFTEGDMDRIPPSQQQDSQQ
;
A
#
# COMPACT_ATOMS: atom_id res chain seq x y z
N MET A 1 -15.76 29.01 -7.95
CA MET A 1 -17.14 28.55 -7.66
C MET A 1 -17.51 27.24 -8.37
N PHE A 2 -17.03 26.98 -9.60
CA PHE A 2 -17.33 25.75 -10.37
C PHE A 2 -16.69 24.43 -9.84
N SER A 3 -15.62 24.49 -9.03
CA SER A 3 -14.93 23.30 -8.52
C SER A 3 -15.73 22.56 -7.43
N PHE A 4 -16.45 23.30 -6.57
CA PHE A 4 -17.24 22.71 -5.49
C PHE A 4 -18.45 21.93 -6.01
N ILE A 5 -19.17 22.48 -7.01
CA ILE A 5 -20.36 21.84 -7.59
C ILE A 5 -20.00 20.52 -8.28
N ARG A 6 -18.85 20.46 -8.97
CA ARG A 6 -18.36 19.21 -9.57
C ARG A 6 -18.05 18.15 -8.53
N ARG A 7 -17.34 18.51 -7.45
CA ARG A 7 -16.99 17.58 -6.36
C ARG A 7 -18.22 17.02 -5.68
N THR A 8 -19.22 17.86 -5.40
CA THR A 8 -20.49 17.41 -4.81
C THR A 8 -21.25 16.47 -5.76
N ALA A 9 -21.27 16.75 -7.06
CA ALA A 9 -21.92 15.88 -8.04
C ALA A 9 -21.23 14.50 -8.14
N THR A 10 -19.90 14.45 -8.12
CA THR A 10 -19.16 13.17 -8.07
C THR A 10 -19.43 12.39 -6.80
N GLU A 11 -19.44 13.04 -5.63
CA GLU A 11 -19.67 12.36 -4.35
C GLU A 11 -21.09 11.79 -4.24
N VAL A 12 -22.09 12.53 -4.76
CA VAL A 12 -23.49 12.06 -4.83
C VAL A 12 -23.61 10.89 -5.80
N ALA A 13 -22.92 10.93 -6.95
CA ALA A 13 -22.90 9.83 -7.91
C ALA A 13 -22.22 8.57 -7.36
N GLU A 14 -21.08 8.72 -6.69
CA GLU A 14 -20.39 7.61 -6.01
C GLU A 14 -21.26 7.02 -4.90
N SER A 15 -21.83 7.86 -4.02
CA SER A 15 -22.71 7.41 -2.94
C SER A 15 -23.95 6.68 -3.46
N SER A 16 -24.54 7.18 -4.55
CA SER A 16 -25.67 6.54 -5.23
C SER A 16 -25.28 5.22 -5.88
N ALA A 17 -24.09 5.14 -6.47
CA ALA A 17 -23.56 3.90 -7.04
C ALA A 17 -23.25 2.86 -5.96
N LYS A 18 -22.69 3.25 -4.81
CA LYS A 18 -22.48 2.36 -3.64
C LYS A 18 -23.80 1.82 -3.09
N ALA A 19 -24.82 2.68 -2.99
CA ALA A 19 -26.16 2.30 -2.57
C ALA A 19 -26.85 1.34 -3.56
N LEU A 20 -26.74 1.62 -4.87
CA LEU A 20 -27.27 0.76 -5.94
C LEU A 20 -26.55 -0.61 -6.00
N ARG A 21 -25.24 -0.65 -5.71
CA ARG A 21 -24.45 -1.88 -5.61
C ARG A 21 -24.69 -2.65 -4.32
N MET A 22 -25.50 -2.13 -3.42
CA MET A 22 -25.76 -2.71 -2.11
C MET A 22 -24.44 -3.01 -1.37
N GLU A 23 -23.42 -2.15 -1.54
CA GLU A 23 -22.10 -2.34 -0.92
C GLU A 23 -22.19 -2.33 0.62
N GLY A 24 -23.14 -1.57 1.19
CA GLY A 24 -23.48 -1.62 2.62
C GLY A 24 -24.29 -2.85 3.08
N LEU A 25 -24.71 -3.71 2.14
CA LEU A 25 -25.38 -5.00 2.40
C LEU A 25 -24.51 -6.19 1.98
N GLN A 26 -23.29 -5.96 1.48
CA GLN A 26 -22.32 -7.03 1.30
C GLN A 26 -21.97 -7.54 2.69
N GLY A 27 -22.45 -8.74 3.03
CA GLY A 27 -22.08 -9.40 4.28
C GLY A 27 -20.57 -9.48 4.46
N TRP A 28 -20.13 -9.66 5.70
CA TRP A 28 -18.72 -9.69 6.08
C TRP A 28 -17.82 -10.36 5.03
N ARG A 29 -16.75 -9.65 4.64
CA ARG A 29 -15.76 -10.14 3.70
C ARG A 29 -14.45 -10.40 4.42
N LYS A 30 -13.87 -11.57 4.16
CA LYS A 30 -12.55 -11.92 4.68
C LYS A 30 -11.45 -11.11 3.97
N GLU A 31 -11.55 -10.91 2.66
CA GLU A 31 -10.47 -10.34 1.85
C GLU A 31 -10.96 -9.43 0.72
N LEU A 32 -10.16 -8.42 0.41
CA LEU A 32 -10.25 -7.54 -0.75
C LEU A 32 -8.90 -7.55 -1.47
N PRO A 33 -8.75 -8.31 -2.57
CA PRO A 33 -7.55 -8.28 -3.40
C PRO A 33 -7.28 -6.87 -3.91
N MET A 34 -6.05 -6.37 -3.72
CA MET A 34 -5.67 -5.03 -4.18
C MET A 34 -4.76 -5.12 -5.39
N VAL A 35 -3.60 -5.77 -5.23
CA VAL A 35 -2.61 -5.94 -6.29
C VAL A 35 -1.98 -7.32 -6.23
N GLN A 36 -1.58 -7.81 -7.40
CA GLN A 36 -0.87 -9.06 -7.61
C GLN A 36 0.35 -8.76 -8.48
N LEU A 37 1.36 -9.63 -8.40
CA LEU A 37 2.59 -9.49 -9.16
C LEU A 37 3.05 -10.87 -9.60
N ASN A 38 2.24 -11.53 -10.42
CA ASN A 38 2.46 -12.93 -10.80
C ASN A 38 2.73 -13.12 -12.30
N THR A 39 2.37 -12.12 -13.12
CA THR A 39 2.49 -12.16 -14.57
C THR A 39 3.27 -10.96 -15.09
N LYS A 40 3.84 -11.08 -16.30
CA LYS A 40 4.55 -9.96 -16.94
C LYS A 40 3.64 -8.75 -17.20
N ALA A 41 2.35 -8.98 -17.45
CA ALA A 41 1.38 -7.91 -17.61
C ALA A 41 1.17 -7.11 -16.31
N ASP A 42 1.31 -7.76 -15.15
CA ASP A 42 1.18 -7.07 -13.87
C ASP A 42 2.27 -6.00 -13.69
N LEU A 43 3.47 -6.20 -14.26
CA LEU A 43 4.57 -5.21 -14.21
C LEU A 43 4.13 -3.84 -14.75
N ASP A 44 3.27 -3.81 -15.76
CA ASP A 44 2.78 -2.56 -16.36
C ASP A 44 1.90 -1.76 -15.39
N HIS A 45 1.39 -2.39 -14.34
CA HIS A 45 0.62 -1.76 -13.27
C HIS A 45 1.49 -1.26 -12.11
N TRP A 46 2.82 -1.33 -12.23
CA TRP A 46 3.76 -0.84 -11.23
C TRP A 46 4.69 0.24 -11.79
N ALA A 47 5.05 1.18 -10.94
CA ALA A 47 6.08 2.17 -11.19
C ALA A 47 7.25 1.90 -10.27
N ILE A 48 8.46 1.95 -10.83
CA ILE A 48 9.73 1.78 -10.12
C ILE A 48 10.38 3.16 -10.05
N GLY A 49 10.99 3.49 -8.92
CA GLY A 49 11.76 4.72 -8.75
C GLY A 49 12.98 4.49 -7.87
N SER A 50 13.99 5.33 -8.03
CA SER A 50 15.19 5.32 -7.19
C SER A 50 15.82 6.71 -7.16
N ASP A 51 16.77 6.95 -6.28
CA ASP A 51 17.51 8.23 -6.25
C ASP A 51 18.20 8.58 -7.58
N LYS A 52 18.37 7.62 -8.49
CA LYS A 52 18.85 7.85 -9.85
C LYS A 52 17.99 8.86 -10.62
N ASP A 53 16.70 8.94 -10.31
CA ASP A 53 15.78 9.92 -10.91
C ASP A 53 16.16 11.38 -10.56
N ILE A 54 16.89 11.57 -9.47
CA ILE A 54 17.45 12.84 -9.02
C ILE A 54 18.98 12.89 -9.14
N GLY A 55 19.60 11.96 -9.89
CA GLY A 55 21.04 11.94 -10.13
C GLY A 55 21.87 11.09 -9.17
N GLY A 56 21.23 10.37 -8.23
CA GLY A 56 21.88 9.38 -7.37
C GLY A 56 22.34 8.14 -8.13
N PHE A 57 22.94 7.20 -7.39
CA PHE A 57 23.62 6.04 -7.95
C PHE A 57 22.97 4.70 -7.57
N SER A 58 21.83 4.72 -6.87
CA SER A 58 21.08 3.51 -6.57
C SER A 58 20.46 2.92 -7.84
N THR A 59 20.27 1.62 -7.84
CA THR A 59 19.61 0.89 -8.93
C THR A 59 18.42 0.11 -8.38
N ALA A 60 17.37 0.01 -9.19
CA ALA A 60 16.12 -0.65 -8.85
C ALA A 60 15.55 -1.36 -10.07
N SER A 61 14.99 -2.55 -9.90
CA SER A 61 14.39 -3.35 -10.97
C SER A 61 13.24 -4.19 -10.40
N LEU A 62 12.25 -4.48 -11.25
CA LEU A 62 11.08 -5.28 -10.92
C LEU A 62 10.88 -6.31 -12.03
N ASP A 63 11.04 -7.58 -11.69
CA ASP A 63 10.95 -8.69 -12.65
C ASP A 63 10.01 -9.78 -12.12
N ILE A 64 9.45 -10.59 -13.00
CA ILE A 64 8.72 -11.81 -12.62
C ILE A 64 9.70 -12.98 -12.56
N THR A 65 9.72 -13.69 -11.42
CA THR A 65 10.52 -14.90 -11.20
C THR A 65 9.93 -16.11 -11.94
N PRO A 66 10.71 -17.17 -12.18
CA PRO A 66 10.20 -18.42 -12.77
C PRO A 66 9.04 -19.05 -11.99
N GLU A 67 8.95 -18.79 -10.69
CA GLU A 67 7.89 -19.26 -9.80
C GLU A 67 6.59 -18.45 -9.90
N GLY A 68 6.56 -17.41 -10.76
CA GLY A 68 5.37 -16.58 -10.96
C GLY A 68 5.13 -15.61 -9.81
N THR A 69 6.20 -15.04 -9.24
CA THR A 69 6.13 -13.98 -8.24
C THR A 69 6.97 -12.80 -8.69
N GLY A 70 6.74 -11.61 -8.15
CA GLY A 70 7.49 -10.45 -8.59
C GLY A 70 8.60 -10.08 -7.62
N ARG A 71 9.80 -9.92 -8.16
CA ARG A 71 11.01 -9.63 -7.41
C ARG A 71 11.40 -8.17 -7.62
N PHE A 72 11.36 -7.41 -6.53
CA PHE A 72 11.92 -6.08 -6.43
C PHE A 72 13.35 -6.17 -5.90
N HIS A 73 14.34 -5.79 -6.71
CA HIS A 73 15.75 -5.93 -6.37
C HIS A 73 16.61 -4.81 -6.95
N GLY A 74 17.83 -4.68 -6.45
CA GLY A 74 18.77 -3.68 -6.91
C GLY A 74 19.92 -3.48 -5.93
N ASN A 75 20.57 -2.32 -6.01
CA ASN A 75 21.68 -1.95 -5.14
C ASN A 75 21.54 -0.50 -4.67
N ILE A 76 21.59 -0.28 -3.37
CA ILE A 76 21.58 1.07 -2.77
C ILE A 76 23.00 1.63 -2.73
N SER A 77 23.13 2.90 -3.11
CA SER A 77 24.34 3.71 -2.92
C SER A 77 23.98 4.97 -2.11
N LEU A 78 24.85 5.36 -1.18
CA LEU A 78 24.70 6.59 -0.40
C LEU A 78 25.54 7.75 -0.97
N GLU A 79 26.15 7.53 -2.13
CA GLU A 79 26.92 8.56 -2.80
C GLU A 79 26.00 9.72 -3.21
N LEU A 80 26.40 10.93 -2.82
CA LEU A 80 25.65 12.15 -3.16
C LEU A 80 26.03 12.60 -4.57
N PRO A 81 25.05 13.00 -5.39
CA PRO A 81 25.32 13.57 -6.70
C PRO A 81 26.11 14.88 -6.60
N ALA A 82 26.71 15.29 -7.71
CA ALA A 82 27.47 16.55 -7.79
C ALA A 82 26.61 17.81 -7.54
N ASP A 83 25.27 17.69 -7.67
CA ASP A 83 24.34 18.75 -7.33
C ASP A 83 24.28 18.94 -5.80
N ARG A 84 24.69 20.13 -5.34
CA ARG A 84 24.77 20.47 -3.91
C ARG A 84 23.41 20.65 -3.25
N ASN A 85 22.32 20.70 -4.02
CA ASN A 85 20.96 20.83 -3.46
C ASN A 85 20.39 19.49 -2.97
N ILE A 86 21.07 18.37 -3.24
CA ILE A 86 20.61 17.04 -2.85
C ILE A 86 21.34 16.63 -1.56
N GLU A 87 20.62 16.73 -0.45
CA GLU A 87 21.14 16.44 0.88
C GLU A 87 21.03 14.94 1.25
N GLN A 88 20.22 14.17 0.51
CA GLN A 88 19.93 12.77 0.80
C GLN A 88 19.84 11.94 -0.48
N SER A 89 20.59 10.85 -0.55
CA SER A 89 20.45 9.76 -1.52
C SER A 89 20.33 8.42 -0.79
N GLY A 90 20.17 7.33 -1.53
CA GLY A 90 20.05 5.97 -1.02
C GLY A 90 18.62 5.48 -0.88
N TYR A 91 17.81 5.66 -1.92
CA TYR A 91 16.46 5.09 -1.94
C TYR A 91 16.13 4.31 -3.20
N ALA A 92 15.29 3.30 -3.02
CA ALA A 92 14.61 2.58 -4.09
C ALA A 92 13.16 2.31 -3.68
N ALA A 93 12.23 2.42 -4.61
CA ALA A 93 10.82 2.20 -4.34
C ALA A 93 10.08 1.60 -5.53
N ILE A 94 9.01 0.87 -5.21
CA ILE A 94 8.00 0.44 -6.16
C ILE A 94 6.62 0.84 -5.63
N ARG A 95 5.73 1.20 -6.54
CA ARG A 95 4.33 1.52 -6.22
C ARG A 95 3.40 1.02 -7.30
N SER A 96 2.21 0.58 -6.91
CA SER A 96 1.15 0.33 -7.87
C SER A 96 0.75 1.65 -8.56
N LYS A 97 0.44 1.61 -9.85
CA LYS A 97 -0.15 2.74 -10.56
C LYS A 97 -1.59 2.91 -10.11
N ALA A 98 -2.01 4.16 -9.92
CA ALA A 98 -3.42 4.45 -9.71
C ALA A 98 -4.21 3.99 -10.95
N ARG A 99 -5.41 3.47 -10.73
CA ARG A 99 -6.30 3.09 -11.82
C ARG A 99 -6.65 4.31 -12.66
N GLU A 100 -6.84 4.10 -13.96
CA GLU A 100 -7.14 5.19 -14.89
C GLU A 100 -8.38 5.96 -14.42
N SER A 101 -8.25 7.29 -14.41
CA SER A 101 -9.33 8.16 -14.00
C SER A 101 -10.36 8.24 -15.10
N SER A 102 -11.63 8.05 -14.74
CA SER A 102 -12.76 8.21 -15.65
C SER A 102 -13.43 9.57 -15.43
N MET A 103 -14.43 9.90 -16.25
CA MET A 103 -15.29 11.08 -16.01
C MET A 103 -16.04 11.03 -14.66
N PHE A 104 -16.06 9.87 -14.00
CA PHE A 104 -16.70 9.64 -12.70
C PHE A 104 -15.73 9.67 -11.51
N GLY A 105 -14.44 9.94 -11.74
CA GLY A 105 -13.41 9.99 -10.70
C GLY A 105 -12.29 8.96 -10.91
N THR A 106 -11.31 8.98 -9.99
CA THR A 106 -10.22 8.00 -9.93
C THR A 106 -10.65 6.81 -9.09
N PRO A 107 -10.70 5.58 -9.65
CA PRO A 107 -11.09 4.41 -8.87
C PRO A 107 -10.12 4.18 -7.71
N CYS A 108 -10.67 4.10 -6.50
CA CYS A 108 -9.92 3.81 -5.27
C CYS A 108 -10.42 2.50 -4.64
N TRP A 109 -9.62 1.91 -3.75
CA TRP A 109 -10.06 0.83 -2.88
C TRP A 109 -10.69 1.39 -1.61
N ASP A 110 -11.87 0.87 -1.27
CA ASP A 110 -12.51 1.10 0.01
C ASP A 110 -12.07 -0.01 0.98
N THR A 111 -11.16 0.35 1.89
CA THR A 111 -10.57 -0.54 2.89
C THR A 111 -11.14 -0.33 4.28
N SER A 112 -12.16 0.54 4.43
CA SER A 112 -12.77 0.90 5.73
C SER A 112 -13.30 -0.30 6.52
N LEU A 113 -13.79 -1.34 5.82
CA LEU A 113 -14.31 -2.58 6.41
C LEU A 113 -13.23 -3.65 6.66
N PHE A 114 -11.94 -3.34 6.49
CA PHE A 114 -10.84 -4.27 6.70
C PHE A 114 -9.87 -3.75 7.75
N ARG A 115 -9.46 -4.63 8.67
CA ARG A 115 -8.54 -4.25 9.75
C ARG A 115 -7.08 -4.16 9.28
N TYR A 116 -6.67 -5.05 8.37
CA TYR A 116 -5.26 -5.24 8.04
C TYR A 116 -4.99 -5.02 6.55
N LEU A 117 -3.85 -4.42 6.25
CA LEU A 117 -3.15 -4.64 4.99
C LEU A 117 -2.29 -5.91 5.14
N ALA A 118 -2.50 -6.87 4.24
CA ALA A 118 -1.77 -8.12 4.21
C ALA A 118 -0.87 -8.20 2.98
N LEU A 119 0.39 -8.58 3.19
CA LEU A 119 1.38 -8.78 2.14
C LEU A 119 1.96 -10.19 2.25
N ARG A 120 1.99 -10.92 1.13
CA ARG A 120 2.74 -12.18 1.03
C ARG A 120 4.08 -11.91 0.39
N VAL A 121 5.13 -12.05 1.18
CA VAL A 121 6.48 -11.62 0.80
C VAL A 121 7.55 -12.61 1.22
N ARG A 122 8.67 -12.59 0.49
CA ARG A 122 9.92 -13.27 0.83
C ARG A 122 11.06 -12.30 0.59
N GLY A 123 11.62 -11.74 1.65
CA GLY A 123 12.68 -10.73 1.55
C GLY A 123 13.98 -11.16 2.20
N ASP A 124 14.97 -10.29 2.07
CA ASP A 124 16.25 -10.37 2.75
C ASP A 124 16.18 -9.78 4.17
N GLN A 125 17.34 -9.37 4.71
CA GLN A 125 17.46 -8.78 6.05
C GLN A 125 17.35 -7.23 6.06
N ARG A 126 17.02 -6.62 4.91
CA ARG A 126 16.90 -5.17 4.76
C ARG A 126 15.59 -4.67 5.39
N LYS A 127 15.55 -3.36 5.67
CA LYS A 127 14.44 -2.73 6.39
C LYS A 127 13.55 -1.97 5.40
N TYR A 128 12.58 -2.67 4.84
CA TYR A 128 11.60 -2.07 3.93
C TYR A 128 10.51 -1.30 4.67
N PHE A 129 9.87 -0.37 3.96
CA PHE A 129 8.64 0.29 4.35
C PHE A 129 7.53 -0.11 3.38
N VAL A 130 6.32 -0.28 3.91
CA VAL A 130 5.09 -0.35 3.15
C VAL A 130 4.49 1.04 3.09
N ASN A 131 4.12 1.47 1.89
CA ASN A 131 3.61 2.81 1.63
C ASN A 131 2.20 2.73 1.07
N ILE A 132 1.29 3.55 1.59
CA ILE A 132 -0.07 3.71 1.11
C ILE A 132 -0.30 5.18 0.75
N GLN A 133 -0.82 5.43 -0.44
CA GLN A 133 -1.29 6.75 -0.84
C GLN A 133 -2.81 6.74 -0.93
N THR A 134 -3.46 7.72 -0.32
CA THR A 134 -4.92 7.94 -0.40
C THR A 134 -5.24 9.11 -1.33
N ASP A 135 -6.52 9.26 -1.71
CA ASP A 135 -7.01 10.45 -2.41
C ASP A 135 -7.17 11.65 -1.45
N SER A 136 -6.03 12.13 -0.96
CA SER A 136 -5.90 13.32 -0.12
C SER A 136 -5.84 14.60 -0.97
N VAL A 137 -6.13 15.74 -0.34
CA VAL A 137 -5.89 17.08 -0.92
C VAL A 137 -4.40 17.28 -1.21
N ILE A 138 -3.53 16.72 -0.37
CA ILE A 138 -2.08 16.81 -0.49
C ILE A 138 -1.59 15.54 -1.18
N GLN A 139 -1.13 15.68 -2.43
CA GLN A 139 -0.70 14.53 -3.23
C GLN A 139 0.60 13.89 -2.73
N THR A 140 1.38 14.60 -1.91
CA THR A 140 2.63 14.10 -1.32
C THR A 140 2.41 13.32 -0.01
N ASP A 141 1.17 13.28 0.50
CA ASP A 141 0.85 12.50 1.69
C ASP A 141 1.07 11.01 1.41
N LEU A 142 1.89 10.41 2.27
CA LEU A 142 2.22 9.00 2.21
C LEU A 142 2.09 8.40 3.59
N TYR A 143 1.25 7.39 3.73
CA TYR A 143 1.15 6.64 4.96
C TYR A 143 2.16 5.51 4.94
N GLN A 144 3.03 5.46 5.94
CA GLN A 144 4.15 4.51 5.97
C GLN A 144 4.10 3.64 7.21
N HIS A 145 4.40 2.36 7.03
CA HIS A 145 4.67 1.43 8.12
C HIS A 145 5.89 0.58 7.80
N ARG A 146 6.71 0.28 8.80
CA ARG A 146 7.89 -0.55 8.58
C ARG A 146 7.49 -2.01 8.34
N LEU A 147 8.02 -2.61 7.28
CA LEU A 147 7.83 -4.03 7.01
C LEU A 147 8.80 -4.85 7.86
N PHE A 148 8.27 -5.62 8.81
CA PHE A 148 9.05 -6.52 9.65
C PHE A 148 8.93 -7.95 9.13
N LEU A 149 10.03 -8.48 8.60
CA LEU A 149 10.16 -9.89 8.21
C LEU A 149 10.72 -10.69 9.39
N ARG A 150 9.98 -11.71 9.83
CA ARG A 150 10.40 -12.59 10.93
C ARG A 150 11.27 -13.73 10.44
N THR A 151 11.11 -14.13 9.18
CA THR A 151 11.82 -15.26 8.58
C THR A 151 12.42 -14.85 7.22
N PRO A 152 13.49 -14.03 7.20
CA PRO A 152 14.20 -13.69 5.98
C PRO A 152 14.56 -14.92 5.14
N GLY A 153 14.34 -14.83 3.83
CA GLY A 153 14.54 -15.93 2.88
C GLY A 153 13.40 -16.95 2.81
N GLN A 154 12.39 -16.84 3.67
CA GLN A 154 11.18 -17.68 3.62
C GLN A 154 9.95 -16.85 3.28
N TRP A 155 8.94 -17.50 2.71
CA TRP A 155 7.67 -16.86 2.43
C TRP A 155 6.86 -16.69 3.71
N GLU A 156 6.52 -15.45 4.05
CA GLU A 156 5.67 -15.12 5.18
C GLU A 156 4.54 -14.16 4.77
N THR A 157 3.44 -14.21 5.52
CA THR A 157 2.33 -13.28 5.35
C THR A 157 2.36 -12.29 6.50
N VAL A 158 2.64 -11.02 6.20
CA VAL A 158 2.68 -9.95 7.18
C VAL A 158 1.33 -9.25 7.21
N LEU A 159 0.74 -9.11 8.40
CA LEU A 159 -0.50 -8.37 8.64
C LEU A 159 -0.14 -7.07 9.35
N ILE A 160 -0.49 -5.93 8.74
CA ILE A 160 -0.24 -4.60 9.30
C ILE A 160 -1.60 -3.94 9.52
N PRO A 161 -1.98 -3.61 10.77
CA PRO A 161 -3.20 -2.85 11.02
C PRO A 161 -3.16 -1.51 10.28
N PHE A 162 -4.24 -1.12 9.61
CA PHE A 162 -4.27 0.18 8.91
C PHE A 162 -4.01 1.37 9.85
N ARG A 163 -4.46 1.26 11.10
CA ARG A 163 -4.25 2.28 12.15
C ARG A 163 -2.79 2.47 12.57
N ASP A 164 -1.92 1.51 12.28
CA ASP A 164 -0.51 1.57 12.67
C ASP A 164 0.32 2.36 11.64
N PHE A 165 -0.25 2.68 10.48
CA PHE A 165 0.43 3.49 9.47
C PHE A 165 0.50 4.95 9.90
N VAL A 166 1.69 5.54 9.77
CA VAL A 166 1.96 6.93 10.15
C VAL A 166 2.01 7.80 8.91
N LEU A 167 1.35 8.96 8.95
CA LEU A 167 1.43 9.94 7.87
C LEU A 167 2.82 10.56 7.81
N THR A 168 3.42 10.53 6.63
CA THR A 168 4.66 11.24 6.31
C THR A 168 4.46 12.13 5.09
N ASN A 169 5.19 13.23 5.06
CA ASN A 169 5.27 14.12 3.91
C ASN A 169 6.75 14.34 3.59
N ASN A 170 7.17 13.97 2.38
CA ASN A 170 8.58 13.99 1.96
C ASN A 170 9.53 13.31 2.98
N GLY A 171 9.08 12.22 3.61
CA GLY A 171 9.86 11.47 4.61
C GLY A 171 9.88 12.08 6.01
N MET A 172 9.18 13.21 6.24
CA MET A 172 9.01 13.80 7.57
C MET A 172 7.69 13.34 8.19
N ILE A 173 7.77 12.76 9.38
CA ILE A 173 6.60 12.34 10.17
C ILE A 173 5.78 13.59 10.51
N GLN A 174 4.48 13.53 10.25
CA GLN A 174 3.54 14.55 10.70
C GLN A 174 3.16 14.27 12.15
N GLU A 175 3.25 15.29 13.02
CA GLU A 175 2.94 15.14 14.45
C GLU A 175 1.44 14.97 14.72
N ASP A 176 0.60 15.52 13.83
CA ASP A 176 -0.84 15.34 13.90
C ASP A 176 -1.18 13.90 13.48
N GLU A 177 -1.84 13.15 14.37
CA GLU A 177 -2.45 11.85 14.07
C GLU A 177 -3.61 12.07 13.08
N VAL A 178 -3.29 12.18 11.80
CA VAL A 178 -4.27 12.20 10.72
C VAL A 178 -4.64 10.76 10.42
N GLU A 179 -5.90 10.40 10.69
CA GLU A 179 -6.42 9.10 10.30
C GLU A 179 -6.37 8.93 8.77
N MET A 180 -5.90 7.77 8.33
CA MET A 180 -5.86 7.43 6.91
C MET A 180 -7.26 7.37 6.33
N PHE A 181 -7.48 8.06 5.20
CA PHE A 181 -8.75 7.99 4.48
C PHE A 181 -8.90 6.66 3.72
N ARG A 182 -9.27 5.62 4.46
CA ARG A 182 -9.30 4.21 4.03
C ARG A 182 -10.31 3.92 2.93
N GLU A 183 -11.31 4.77 2.75
CA GLU A 183 -12.33 4.67 1.70
C GLU A 183 -11.77 5.01 0.31
N LYS A 184 -10.64 5.74 0.27
CA LYS A 184 -10.04 6.26 -0.96
C LYS A 184 -8.55 5.88 -1.09
N VAL A 185 -8.20 4.61 -0.84
CA VAL A 185 -6.83 4.13 -1.07
C VAL A 185 -6.55 4.06 -2.57
N LYS A 186 -5.49 4.72 -3.03
CA LYS A 186 -5.13 4.84 -4.47
C LYS A 186 -3.99 3.94 -4.89
N THR A 187 -2.94 3.87 -4.07
CA THR A 187 -1.75 3.09 -4.38
C THR A 187 -1.19 2.43 -3.14
N VAL A 188 -0.53 1.29 -3.36
CA VAL A 188 0.26 0.59 -2.37
C VAL A 188 1.64 0.32 -2.95
N GLY A 189 2.67 0.30 -2.10
CA GLY A 189 4.04 0.13 -2.55
C GLY A 189 5.00 -0.27 -1.46
N LEU A 190 6.23 -0.54 -1.87
CA LEU A 190 7.36 -0.77 -0.97
C LEU A 190 8.45 0.26 -1.25
N SER A 191 9.15 0.68 -0.22
CA SER A 191 10.38 1.46 -0.36
C SER A 191 11.48 0.95 0.55
N LEU A 192 12.71 1.20 0.15
CA LEU A 192 13.91 0.95 0.92
C LEU A 192 14.64 2.28 1.10
N THR A 193 14.78 2.70 2.35
CA THR A 193 15.43 3.96 2.78
C THR A 193 16.23 3.74 4.07
N ASP A 194 16.83 2.56 4.20
CA ASP A 194 17.47 2.11 5.43
C ASP A 194 18.89 2.66 5.66
N ARG A 195 19.37 3.49 4.72
CA ARG A 195 20.70 4.12 4.75
C ARG A 195 21.85 3.11 4.86
N GLN A 196 21.67 1.95 4.25
CA GLN A 196 22.71 0.92 4.15
C GLN A 196 23.10 0.76 2.69
N GLU A 197 24.39 0.78 2.36
CA GLU A 197 24.82 0.45 1.00
C GLU A 197 24.67 -1.04 0.71
N GLY A 198 24.58 -1.37 -0.57
CA GLY A 198 24.64 -2.75 -1.04
C GLY A 198 23.31 -3.30 -1.56
N PRO A 199 23.28 -4.61 -1.85
CA PRO A 199 22.19 -5.22 -2.57
C PRO A 199 20.95 -5.35 -1.69
N PHE A 200 19.79 -5.34 -2.35
CA PHE A 200 18.51 -5.68 -1.74
C PHE A 200 17.68 -6.55 -2.68
N SER A 201 16.84 -7.42 -2.12
CA SER A 201 15.90 -8.24 -2.86
C SER A 201 14.71 -8.64 -1.99
N ILE A 202 13.51 -8.34 -2.48
CA ILE A 202 12.25 -8.78 -1.90
C ILE A 202 11.31 -9.29 -2.99
N GLU A 203 10.76 -10.47 -2.79
CA GLU A 203 9.72 -11.05 -3.63
C GLU A 203 8.35 -10.81 -3.02
N ILE A 204 7.39 -10.54 -3.89
CA ILE A 204 6.01 -10.18 -3.58
C ILE A 204 5.12 -11.06 -4.44
N ASP A 205 4.19 -11.73 -3.79
CA ASP A 205 3.15 -12.51 -4.46
C ASP A 205 1.89 -11.64 -4.64
N TRP A 206 1.34 -11.15 -3.53
CA TRP A 206 0.16 -10.29 -3.53
C TRP A 206 0.13 -9.32 -2.34
N ILE A 207 -0.68 -8.28 -2.50
CA ILE A 207 -1.09 -7.36 -1.44
C ILE A 207 -2.63 -7.27 -1.46
N LYS A 208 -3.25 -7.38 -0.29
CA LYS A 208 -4.72 -7.31 -0.15
C LYS A 208 -5.10 -6.68 1.19
N ALA A 209 -6.29 -6.11 1.27
CA ALA A 209 -6.89 -5.79 2.57
C ALA A 209 -7.61 -7.03 3.10
N MET A 210 -7.53 -7.30 4.40
CA MET A 210 -8.19 -8.47 4.99
C MET A 210 -8.62 -8.29 6.43
N ASN A 211 -9.54 -9.17 6.82
CA ASN A 211 -9.97 -9.42 8.17
C ASN A 211 -9.53 -10.83 8.60
N THR A 212 -9.33 -11.01 9.91
CA THR A 212 -9.33 -12.34 10.50
C THR A 212 -10.76 -12.77 10.79
N GLU A 213 -10.97 -14.01 11.21
CA GLU A 213 -12.29 -14.52 11.58
C GLU A 213 -12.94 -13.75 12.74
N PHE A 214 -12.14 -13.01 13.49
CA PHE A 214 -12.54 -12.24 14.66
C PHE A 214 -12.56 -10.72 14.42
N THR A 215 -12.39 -10.25 13.18
CA THR A 215 -12.25 -8.81 12.90
C THR A 215 -13.19 -8.36 11.80
N GLU A 216 -13.69 -7.13 11.88
CA GLU A 216 -14.47 -6.46 10.85
C GLU A 216 -14.19 -4.95 10.90
N GLY A 217 -13.33 -4.47 9.99
CA GLY A 217 -12.79 -3.11 10.09
C GLY A 217 -12.10 -2.89 11.43
N ASP A 218 -12.43 -1.82 12.13
CA ASP A 218 -11.86 -1.56 13.46
C ASP A 218 -12.61 -2.24 14.60
N MET A 219 -13.61 -3.07 14.31
CA MET A 219 -14.39 -3.80 15.30
C MET A 219 -13.92 -5.24 15.47
N ASP A 220 -14.12 -5.78 16.67
CA ASP A 220 -14.01 -7.20 16.95
C ASP A 220 -15.33 -7.88 16.62
N ARG A 221 -15.25 -9.07 16.03
CA ARG A 221 -16.39 -9.88 15.60
C ARG A 221 -16.36 -11.21 16.33
N ILE A 222 -17.53 -11.64 16.79
CA ILE A 222 -17.73 -12.99 17.31
C ILE A 222 -18.06 -13.91 16.13
N PRO A 223 -17.28 -14.98 15.88
CA PRO A 223 -17.58 -15.91 14.79
C PRO A 223 -18.94 -16.61 15.01
N PRO A 224 -19.63 -17.02 13.94
CA PRO A 224 -20.96 -17.63 14.03
C PRO A 224 -21.07 -18.89 14.91
N SER A 225 -19.96 -19.57 15.20
CA SER A 225 -19.93 -20.80 16.01
C SER A 225 -20.03 -20.60 17.53
N GLN A 226 -20.00 -19.36 18.05
CA GLN A 226 -20.06 -19.10 19.51
C GLN A 226 -21.41 -18.57 20.01
N GLN A 227 -22.40 -18.38 19.13
CA GLN A 227 -23.73 -17.88 19.52
C GLN A 227 -24.68 -18.98 20.04
N GLN A 228 -24.30 -20.25 20.01
CA GLN A 228 -25.15 -21.35 20.50
C GLN A 228 -24.93 -21.69 21.99
N ASP A 229 -23.83 -21.27 22.61
CA ASP A 229 -23.49 -21.64 24.00
C ASP A 229 -23.78 -20.54 25.03
N SER A 230 -24.30 -19.38 24.60
CA SER A 230 -24.63 -18.24 25.49
C SER A 230 -26.13 -18.09 25.79
N GLN A 231 -26.94 -19.09 25.41
CA GLN A 231 -28.39 -19.14 25.69
C GLN A 231 -28.84 -20.46 26.35
N GLN A 232 -28.00 -21.08 27.18
CA GLN A 232 -28.40 -22.15 28.10
C GLN A 232 -28.02 -21.81 29.54
#